data_AF-A0A174EXY3-F1
#
_entry.id   AF-A0A174EXY3-F1
#
_cell.length_a   1.000
_cell.length_b   1.000
_cell.length_c   1.000
_cell.angle_alpha   90.00
_cell.angle_beta   90.00
_cell.angle_gamma   90.00
#
_symmetry.space_group_name_H-M   'P 1'
#
loop_
_entity.id
_entity.type
_entity.pdbx_description
1 polymer ?
#
loop_
_entity_poly.entity_id
_entity_poly.type
_entity_poly.pdbx_seq_one_letter_code
_entity_poly.pdbx_strand_id
1 'polypeptide(L)' 'MDYTKAKMDDVVVRINELYKKSKEEGLTELEKEEQQILRRRYIDSYKANLRAQLEGVELKNKKK' A
#
# COMPACT_ATOMS: atom_id res chain seq x y z
N MET A 1 -3.39 6.28 16.39
CA MET A 1 -4.36 5.32 15.81
C MET A 1 -3.59 4.10 15.35
N ASP A 2 -4.05 2.90 15.71
CA ASP A 2 -3.37 1.65 15.31
C ASP A 2 -3.81 1.24 13.90
N TYR A 3 -3.02 1.65 12.91
CA TYR A 3 -3.27 1.34 11.50
C TYR A 3 -2.95 -0.11 11.14
N THR A 4 -2.54 -0.98 12.06
CA THR A 4 -2.25 -2.39 11.76
C THR A 4 -3.52 -3.21 11.49
N LYS A 5 -4.68 -2.75 12.00
CA LYS A 5 -5.97 -3.45 11.88
C LYS A 5 -6.98 -2.81 10.92
N ALA A 6 -6.69 -1.63 10.36
CA ALA A 6 -7.61 -0.94 9.45
C ALA A 6 -7.84 -1.72 8.14
N LYS A 7 -8.99 -1.56 7.48
CA LYS A 7 -9.24 -2.17 6.17
C LYS A 7 -8.34 -1.50 5.11
N MET A 8 -8.03 -2.23 4.04
CA MET A 8 -7.12 -1.72 3.01
C MET A 8 -7.71 -0.52 2.26
N ASP A 9 -9.02 -0.49 2.01
CA ASP A 9 -9.70 0.67 1.44
C ASP A 9 -9.52 1.94 2.27
N ASP A 10 -9.67 1.84 3.60
CA ASP A 10 -9.48 2.97 4.52
C ASP A 10 -8.01 3.47 4.48
N VAL A 11 -7.04 2.55 4.37
CA VAL A 11 -5.62 2.89 4.22
C VAL A 11 -5.38 3.68 2.93
N VAL A 12 -5.97 3.25 1.82
CA VAL A 12 -5.82 3.93 0.52
C VAL A 12 -6.45 5.31 0.55
N VAL A 13 -7.67 5.44 1.09
CA VAL A 13 -8.34 6.74 1.27
C VAL A 13 -7.46 7.67 2.09
N ARG A 14 -6.93 7.21 3.23
CA ARG A 14 -6.07 8.01 4.10
C ARG A 14 -4.76 8.43 3.42
N ILE A 15 -4.13 7.55 2.64
CA ILE A 15 -2.94 7.90 1.85
C ILE A 15 -3.25 9.03 0.86
N ASN A 16 -4.41 9.00 0.22
CA ASN A 16 -4.84 10.03 -0.74
C ASN A 16 -5.15 11.37 -0.06
N GLU A 17 -5.78 11.35 1.11
CA GLU A 17 -5.99 12.55 1.93
C GLU A 17 -4.66 13.22 2.30
N LEU A 18 -3.72 12.44 2.84
CA LEU A 18 -2.38 12.93 3.19
C LEU A 18 -1.63 13.43 1.95
N TYR A 19 -1.79 12.78 0.80
CA TYR A 19 -1.18 13.23 -0.44
C TYR A 19 -1.75 14.59 -0.90
N LYS A 20 -3.07 14.75 -0.84
CA LYS A 20 -3.73 16.00 -1.19
C LYS A 20 -3.30 17.13 -0.26
N LYS A 21 -3.28 16.87 1.05
CA LYS A 21 -2.78 17.83 2.05
C LYS A 21 -1.31 18.21 1.80
N SER A 22 -0.46 17.22 1.50
CA SER A 22 0.95 17.45 1.13
C SER A 22 1.13 18.38 -0.06
N LYS A 23 0.18 18.38 -1.01
CA LYS A 23 0.23 19.19 -2.24
C LYS A 23 -0.23 20.62 -2.00
N GLU A 24 -1.22 20.83 -1.14
CA GLU A 24 -1.84 22.14 -0.90
C GLU A 24 -1.09 22.94 0.16
N GLU A 25 -0.81 22.31 1.30
CA GLU A 25 -0.35 23.00 2.53
C GLU A 25 0.92 22.36 3.13
N GLY A 26 1.30 21.17 2.64
CA GLY A 26 2.42 20.41 3.16
C GLY A 26 2.00 19.44 4.27
N LEU A 27 2.92 18.55 4.66
CA LEU A 27 2.70 17.60 5.75
C LEU A 27 3.60 17.94 6.93
N THR A 28 3.03 17.84 8.12
CA THR A 28 3.81 17.81 9.36
C THR A 28 4.63 16.52 9.45
N GLU A 29 5.67 16.51 10.29
CA GLU A 29 6.52 15.32 10.46
C GLU A 29 5.72 14.09 10.92
N LEU A 30 4.75 14.27 11.82
CA LEU A 30 3.86 13.21 12.27
C LEU A 30 3.03 12.62 11.13
N GLU A 31 2.50 13.47 10.24
CA GLU A 31 1.71 13.04 9.09
C GLU A 31 2.57 12.38 8.01
N LYS A 32 3.83 12.79 7.85
CA LYS A 32 4.78 12.10 6.97
C LYS A 32 5.07 10.69 7.48
N GLU A 33 5.28 10.55 8.79
CA GLU A 33 5.47 9.25 9.42
C GLU A 33 4.24 8.35 9.23
N GLU A 34 3.04 8.91 9.46
CA GLU A 34 1.76 8.23 9.19
C GLU A 34 1.68 7.78 7.72
N GLN A 35 1.97 8.68 6.77
CA GLN A 35 1.93 8.37 5.35
C GLN A 35 2.91 7.25 4.98
N GLN A 36 4.11 7.23 5.55
CA GLN A 36 5.10 6.18 5.31
C GLN A 36 4.63 4.83 5.83
N ILE A 37 4.08 4.77 7.05
CA ILE A 37 3.55 3.54 7.64
C ILE A 37 2.43 2.98 6.76
N LEU A 38 1.48 3.83 6.35
CA LEU A 38 0.36 3.43 5.51
C LEU A 38 0.82 2.93 4.14
N ARG A 39 1.74 3.65 3.48
CA ARG A 39 2.30 3.25 2.18
C ARG A 39 3.04 1.92 2.28
N ARG A 40 3.80 1.69 3.35
CA ARG A 40 4.50 0.43 3.54
C ARG A 40 3.52 -0.74 3.66
N ARG A 41 2.47 -0.56 4.47
CA ARG A 41 1.41 -1.56 4.64
C ARG A 41 0.71 -1.89 3.32
N TYR A 42 0.38 -0.87 2.51
CA TYR A 42 -0.22 -1.06 1.20
C TYR A 42 0.70 -1.88 0.28
N ILE A 43 1.98 -1.49 0.16
CA ILE A 43 2.95 -2.18 -0.70
C ILE A 43 3.14 -3.64 -0.27
N ASP A 44 3.25 -3.91 1.03
CA ASP A 44 3.46 -5.26 1.52
C ASP A 44 2.23 -6.15 1.25
N SER A 45 1.01 -5.61 1.41
CA SER A 45 -0.22 -6.33 1.06
C SER A 45 -0.32 -6.62 -0.44
N TYR A 46 0.05 -5.64 -1.28
CA TYR A 46 0.03 -5.77 -2.72
C TYR A 46 1.07 -6.78 -3.21
N LYS A 47 2.29 -6.75 -2.64
CA LYS A 47 3.34 -7.74 -2.92
C LYS A 47 2.92 -9.15 -2.52
N ALA A 48 2.28 -9.32 -1.37
CA ALA A 48 1.76 -10.62 -0.94
C ALA A 48 0.70 -11.15 -1.91
N ASN A 49 -0.25 -10.28 -2.31
CA ASN A 49 -1.27 -10.64 -3.29
C ASN A 49 -0.67 -11.00 -4.67
N LEU A 50 0.31 -10.21 -5.14
CA LEU A 50 1.01 -10.48 -6.39
C LEU A 50 1.77 -11.80 -6.37
N ARG A 51 2.46 -12.13 -5.26
CA ARG A 51 3.13 -13.44 -5.11
C ARG A 51 2.13 -14.58 -5.20
N ALA A 52 1.01 -14.49 -4.48
CA ALA A 52 -0.03 -15.51 -4.54
C ALA A 52 -0.60 -15.69 -5.96
N GLN A 53 -0.78 -14.59 -6.71
CA GLN A 53 -1.18 -14.66 -8.11
C GLN A 53 -0.11 -15.37 -8.97
N LEU A 54 1.17 -15.04 -8.78
CA LEU A 54 2.28 -15.65 -9.53
C LEU A 54 2.50 -17.12 -9.20
N GLU A 55 2.30 -17.56 -7.96
CA GLU A 55 2.35 -18.98 -7.59
C GLU A 55 1.28 -19.81 -8.30
N GLY A 56 0.13 -19.22 -8.63
CA GLY A 56 -0.91 -19.83 -9.45
C GLY A 56 -0.64 -19.78 -10.96
N VAL A 57 0.37 -19.04 -11.43
CA VAL A 57 0.73 -18.96 -12.85
C VAL A 57 1.67 -20.12 -13.20
N GLU A 58 1.13 -21.14 -13.87
CA GLU A 58 1.98 -22.12 -14.56
C GLU A 58 2.79 -21.41 -15.66
N LEU A 59 4.11 -21.46 -15.55
CA LEU A 59 5.04 -21.02 -16.59
C LEU A 59 4.78 -21.83 -17.87
N LYS A 60 4.01 -21.27 -18.81
CA LYS A 60 3.86 -21.82 -20.18
C LYS A 60 5.15 -21.59 -20.97
N ASN A 61 6.20 -22.33 -20.62
CA ASN A 61 7.40 -22.51 -21.43
C ASN A 61 7.94 -23.94 -21.24
N LYS A 62 7.15 -24.93 -21.64
CA LYS A 62 7.70 -26.16 -22.20
C LYS A 62 7.62 -26.03 -23.71
N LYS A 63 8.63 -25.41 -24.32
CA LYS A 63 8.91 -25.66 -25.74
C LYS A 63 9.32 -27.13 -25.83
N LYS A 64 8.46 -27.93 -26.46
CA LYS A 64 8.77 -29.29 -26.90
C LYS A 64 9.85 -29.25 -27.98
#